data_AF-A0AAD1W639-F1
#
_entry.id   AF-A0AAD1W639-F1
#
_cell.length_a   1.000
_cell.length_b   1.000
_cell.length_c   1.000
_cell.angle_alpha   90.00
_cell.angle_beta   90.00
_cell.angle_gamma   90.00
#
_symmetry.space_group_name_H-M   'P 1'
#
loop_
_entity.id
_entity.type
_entity.pdbx_description
1 polymer ?
#
loop_
_entity_poly.entity_id
_entity_poly.type
_entity_poly.pdbx_seq_one_letter_code
_entity_poly.pdbx_strand_id
1 'polypeptide(L)' 'MSSLQKEMQENENPTQEQQDILEYNFNNVSKQPDETTLMLIAAEAGLTEEEAKEWFKARLAKWRKSEGLPTECGSVMD' A
#
# COMPACT_ATOMS: atom_id res chain seq x y z
N MET A 1 0.59 -0.42 -33.77
CA MET A 1 0.27 -0.91 -32.42
C MET A 1 -0.02 0.31 -31.55
N SER A 2 -1.11 1.01 -31.88
CA SER A 2 -1.55 2.20 -31.16
C SER A 2 -2.43 1.77 -29.99
N SER A 3 -1.94 2.01 -28.78
CA SER A 3 -2.64 2.10 -27.50
C SER A 3 -1.56 2.54 -26.50
N LEU A 4 -1.21 3.82 -26.31
CA LEU A 4 -2.07 4.91 -25.82
C LEU A 4 -3.18 4.44 -24.87
N GLN A 5 -2.86 3.51 -23.96
CA GLN A 5 -3.72 3.13 -22.83
C GLN A 5 -2.96 3.12 -21.50
N LYS A 6 -1.88 3.91 -21.39
CA LYS A 6 -1.51 4.43 -20.05
C LYS A 6 -2.41 5.63 -19.80
N GLU A 7 -3.72 5.35 -19.70
CA GLU A 7 -4.63 6.22 -18.98
C GLU A 7 -3.98 6.38 -17.61
N MET A 8 -3.38 7.55 -17.40
CA MET A 8 -3.01 8.05 -16.09
C MET A 8 -4.33 8.10 -15.34
N GLN A 9 -4.61 7.00 -14.64
CA GLN A 9 -5.90 6.74 -14.05
C GLN A 9 -6.07 7.69 -12.87
N GLU A 10 -6.70 8.82 -13.14
CA GLU A 10 -7.21 9.79 -12.17
C GLU A 10 -8.42 9.18 -11.43
N ASN A 11 -8.30 7.95 -10.93
CA ASN A 11 -9.25 7.36 -10.00
C ASN A 11 -8.58 7.31 -8.63
N GLU A 12 -9.19 7.96 -7.66
CA GLU A 12 -8.78 8.03 -6.24
C GLU A 12 -8.62 6.65 -5.55
N ASN A 13 -8.77 5.53 -6.25
CA ASN A 13 -8.51 4.19 -5.75
C ASN A 13 -7.85 3.28 -6.81
N PRO A 14 -6.83 2.50 -6.42
CA PRO A 14 -6.21 1.49 -7.30
C PRO A 14 -7.21 0.41 -7.72
N THR A 15 -7.05 -0.14 -8.92
CA THR A 15 -7.88 -1.25 -9.42
C THR A 15 -7.69 -2.53 -8.58
N GLN A 16 -8.57 -3.52 -8.74
CA GLN A 16 -8.47 -4.77 -7.98
C GLN A 16 -7.11 -5.47 -8.22
N GLU A 17 -6.67 -5.55 -9.48
CA GLU A 17 -5.38 -6.15 -9.83
C GLU A 17 -4.20 -5.44 -9.15
N GLN A 18 -4.24 -4.10 -9.10
CA GLN A 18 -3.22 -3.30 -8.41
C GLN A 18 -3.26 -3.53 -6.90
N GLN A 19 -4.46 -3.59 -6.32
CA GLN A 19 -4.65 -3.90 -4.90
C GLN A 19 -4.13 -5.29 -4.56
N ASP A 20 -4.33 -6.29 -5.42
CA ASP A 20 -3.85 -7.66 -5.19
C ASP A 20 -2.31 -7.70 -5.16
N ILE A 21 -1.65 -6.95 -6.05
CA ILE A 21 -0.18 -6.79 -6.07
C ILE A 21 0.30 -6.11 -4.78
N LEU A 22 -0.32 -4.99 -4.40
CA LEU A 22 0.03 -4.24 -3.19
C LEU A 22 -0.18 -5.07 -1.91
N GLU A 23 -1.31 -5.79 -1.82
CA GLU A 23 -1.68 -6.69 -0.72
C GLU A 23 -0.71 -7.86 -0.59
N TYR A 24 -0.33 -8.48 -1.72
CA TYR A 24 0.67 -9.54 -1.74
C TYR A 24 2.01 -9.04 -1.20
N ASN A 25 2.49 -7.89 -1.68
CA ASN A 25 3.76 -7.30 -1.24
C ASN A 25 3.71 -6.86 0.24
N PHE A 26 2.60 -6.28 0.68
CA PHE A 26 2.37 -5.92 2.09
C PHE A 26 2.40 -7.14 3.02
N ASN A 27 1.90 -8.29 2.55
CA ASN A 27 1.84 -9.51 3.35
C ASN A 27 3.08 -10.37 3.31
N ASN A 28 3.76 -10.46 2.17
CA ASN A 28 4.85 -11.40 1.95
C ASN A 28 6.24 -10.74 1.94
N VAL A 29 6.33 -9.43 1.65
CA VAL A 29 7.62 -8.71 1.56
C VAL A 29 7.85 -7.88 2.81
N SER A 30 7.06 -6.82 3.01
CA SER A 30 7.19 -5.94 4.18
C SER A 30 5.93 -5.11 4.39
N LYS A 31 5.57 -4.89 5.66
CA LYS A 31 4.48 -3.99 6.07
C LYS A 31 4.88 -2.50 5.92
N GLN A 32 6.18 -2.22 5.88
CA GLN A 32 6.78 -0.90 5.69
C GLN A 32 7.99 -1.05 4.74
N PRO A 33 7.77 -1.07 3.43
CA PRO A 33 8.86 -1.13 2.46
C PRO A 33 9.69 0.17 2.51
N ASP A 34 11.00 0.04 2.35
CA ASP A 34 11.90 1.17 2.06
C ASP A 34 11.63 1.75 0.66
N GLU A 35 12.17 2.94 0.38
CA GLU A 35 11.96 3.69 -0.86
C GLU A 35 12.27 2.87 -2.12
N THR A 36 13.36 2.12 -2.10
CA THR A 36 13.75 1.25 -3.22
C THR A 36 12.74 0.14 -3.45
N THR A 37 12.32 -0.55 -2.38
CA THR A 37 11.31 -1.60 -2.46
C THR A 37 9.96 -1.05 -2.91
N LEU A 38 9.56 0.12 -2.41
CA LEU A 38 8.31 0.78 -2.78
C LEU A 38 8.29 1.15 -4.27
N MET A 39 9.39 1.65 -4.82
CA MET A 39 9.53 1.96 -6.24
C MET A 39 9.34 0.73 -7.13
N LEU A 40 9.90 -0.42 -6.73
CA LEU A 40 9.72 -1.68 -7.45
C LEU A 40 8.25 -2.12 -7.44
N ILE A 41 7.60 -2.06 -6.27
CA ILE A 41 6.19 -2.43 -6.11
C ILE A 41 5.28 -1.49 -6.92
N ALA A 42 5.55 -0.19 -6.89
CA ALA A 42 4.80 0.81 -7.65
C ALA A 42 4.91 0.53 -9.15
N ALA A 43 6.12 0.23 -9.64
CA ALA A 43 6.34 -0.15 -11.04
C ALA A 43 5.61 -1.45 -11.42
N GLU A 44 5.60 -2.46 -10.54
CA GLU A 44 4.90 -3.73 -10.75
C GLU A 44 3.37 -3.55 -10.79
N ALA A 45 2.82 -2.73 -9.89
CA ALA A 45 1.41 -2.37 -9.87
C ALA A 45 1.02 -1.32 -10.93
N GLY A 46 1.99 -0.75 -11.66
CA GLY A 46 1.74 0.34 -12.60
C GLY A 46 1.23 1.63 -11.94
N LEU A 47 1.53 1.83 -10.66
CA LEU A 47 1.20 3.02 -9.86
C LEU A 47 2.41 3.95 -9.75
N THR A 48 2.17 5.18 -9.29
CA THR A 48 3.25 6.04 -8.82
C THR A 48 3.73 5.64 -7.42
N GLU A 49 4.96 6.04 -7.08
CA GLU A 49 5.53 5.82 -5.75
C GLU A 49 4.68 6.47 -4.65
N GLU A 50 4.10 7.64 -4.91
CA GLU A 50 3.23 8.34 -3.97
C GLU A 50 1.93 7.56 -3.71
N GLU A 51 1.25 7.10 -4.76
CA GLU A 51 0.02 6.30 -4.61
C GLU A 51 0.27 5.00 -3.83
N ALA A 52 1.36 4.30 -4.15
CA ALA A 52 1.75 3.10 -3.42
C ALA A 52 2.05 3.44 -1.95
N LYS A 53 2.75 4.54 -1.67
CA LYS A 53 3.06 4.99 -0.31
C LYS A 53 1.80 5.26 0.50
N GLU A 54 0.85 5.98 -0.07
CA GLU A 54 -0.42 6.32 0.59
C GLU A 54 -1.22 5.06 0.88
N TRP A 55 -1.29 4.13 -0.07
CA TRP A 55 -1.94 2.84 0.13
C TRP A 55 -1.30 2.04 1.26
N PHE A 56 0.03 1.92 1.29
CA PHE A 56 0.76 1.20 2.33
C PHE A 56 0.52 1.82 3.72
N LYS A 57 0.51 3.16 3.81
CA LYS A 57 0.22 3.88 5.05
C LYS A 57 -1.21 3.60 5.54
N ALA A 58 -2.19 3.68 4.64
CA ALA A 58 -3.59 3.40 4.96
C ALA A 58 -3.82 1.93 5.34
N ARG A 59 -3.19 1.00 4.63
CA ARG A 59 -3.27 -0.44 4.91
C ARG A 59 -2.59 -0.80 6.23
N LEU A 60 -1.44 -0.22 6.53
CA LEU A 60 -0.75 -0.40 7.81
C LEU A 60 -1.61 0.07 8.99
N ALA A 61 -2.29 1.20 8.85
CA ALA A 61 -3.20 1.69 9.89
C ALA A 61 -4.38 0.73 10.12
N LYS A 62 -4.97 0.17 9.05
CA LYS A 62 -6.01 -0.87 9.15
C LYS A 62 -5.47 -2.14 9.80
N TRP A 63 -4.30 -2.62 9.38
CA TRP A 63 -3.65 -3.80 9.93
C TRP A 63 -3.37 -3.65 11.43
N ARG A 64 -2.81 -2.51 11.87
CA ARG A 64 -2.59 -2.24 13.30
C ARG A 64 -3.86 -2.33 14.14
N LYS A 65 -4.99 -1.83 13.62
CA LYS A 65 -6.29 -1.97 14.28
C LYS A 65 -6.75 -3.43 14.35
N SER A 66 -6.56 -4.21 13.29
CA SER A 66 -6.93 -5.63 13.22
C SER A 66 -6.08 -6.52 14.13
N GLU A 67 -4.78 -6.25 14.27
CA GLU A 67 -3.88 -6.99 15.17
C GLU A 67 -4.12 -6.68 16.65
N GLY A 68 -5.03 -5.74 16.97
CA GLY A 68 -5.27 -5.31 18.34
C GLY A 68 -4.11 -4.56 18.97
N LEU A 69 -3.16 -4.05 18.16
CA LEU A 69 -2.09 -3.20 18.64
C LEU A 69 -2.67 -1.81 18.92
N PRO A 70 -2.76 -1.38 20.19
CA PRO A 70 -3.33 -0.08 20.50
C PRO A 70 -2.42 1.01 19.89
N THR A 71 -3.03 1.99 19.23
CA THR A 71 -2.31 3.15 18.65
C THR A 71 -1.77 4.09 19.74
N GLU A 72 -2.16 3.85 20.98
CA GLU A 72 -1.73 4.52 22.18
C GLU A 72 -1.32 3.47 23.23
N CYS A 73 -0.07 3.53 23.69
CA CYS A 73 0.34 2.90 24.94
C CYS A 73 -0.43 3.59 26.07
N GLY A 74 -1.69 3.18 26.26
CA GLY A 74 -2.47 3.51 27.45
C GLY A 74 -1.83 2.78 28.61
N SER A 75 -1.06 3.54 29.41
CA SER A 75 -0.43 3.13 30.65
C SER A 75 -1.30 2.11 31.39
N VAL A 76 -0.75 0.92 31.60
CA VAL A 76 -1.32 -0.05 32.54
C VAL A 76 -1.33 0.58 33.92
N MET A 77 -2.50 0.99 34.39
CA MET A 77 -2.77 1.26 35.80
C MET A 77 -4.20 0.82 36.05
N ASP A 78 -4.35 -0.50 36.16
CA ASP A 78 -5.37 -1.10 37.02
C ASP A 78 -4.86 -1.02 38.48
#